data_AF-A0A7V0Z2V3-F1
#
_entry.id   AF-A0A7V0Z2V3-F1
#
_cell.length_a   1.000
_cell.length_b   1.000
_cell.length_c   1.000
_cell.angle_alpha   90.00
_cell.angle_beta   90.00
_cell.angle_gamma   90.00
#
_symmetry.space_group_name_H-M   'P 1'
#
loop_
_entity.id
_entity.type
_entity.pdbx_description
1 polymer ?
#
loop_
_entity_poly.entity_id
_entity_poly.type
_entity_poly.pdbx_seq_one_letter_code
_entity_poly.pdbx_strand_id
1 'polypeptide(L)'
;MKKYPYVPHPFIITPPLEEKRQYERGDLLSFQLVLIGKCIDFLPYFIYTFDELGKMGIGKDRGGYQLREVRFLHPTEGEEMIYSDRDKILHTHFKAIQVEDLKPLIFSPLILHLNFLTPTRLKYDEHLSPFLEFHILFRNLLRRISLLSYFHCGEELDVDFKALIDRAKKIKVIRSDLRWFDWERYSNRQSTKMKMGGLVGEILFEGDFKPFMPYLLLGEYIHVGKGTSFGLGKYKILNLGS
;
A
#
# COMPACT_ATOMS: atom_id res chain seq x y z
N MET A 1 -8.43 20.64 -15.94
CA MET A 1 -8.03 20.32 -14.55
C MET A 1 -9.25 20.02 -13.69
N LYS A 2 -9.51 18.74 -13.36
CA LYS A 2 -10.52 18.40 -12.34
C LYS A 2 -10.02 18.92 -10.98
N LYS A 3 -10.85 19.63 -10.22
CA LYS A 3 -10.55 20.00 -8.82
C LYS A 3 -10.30 18.70 -8.04
N TYR A 4 -9.06 18.45 -7.63
CA TYR A 4 -8.74 17.37 -6.72
C TYR A 4 -9.02 17.87 -5.30
N PRO A 5 -10.06 17.38 -4.61
CA PRO A 5 -10.41 17.88 -3.28
C PRO A 5 -9.37 17.49 -2.21
N TYR A 6 -8.45 16.57 -2.55
CA TYR A 6 -7.47 16.03 -1.63
C TYR A 6 -6.25 15.48 -2.37
N VAL A 7 -5.05 15.81 -1.88
CA VAL A 7 -3.76 15.28 -2.35
C VAL A 7 -3.46 14.00 -1.56
N PRO A 8 -3.15 12.86 -2.20
CA PRO A 8 -2.84 11.63 -1.48
C PRO A 8 -1.58 11.82 -0.62
N HIS A 9 -1.60 11.24 0.58
CA HIS A 9 -0.38 11.13 1.38
C HIS A 9 0.68 10.30 0.63
N PRO A 10 1.93 10.80 0.54
CA PRO A 10 3.04 10.12 -0.12
C PRO A 10 3.74 9.10 0.78
N PHE A 11 3.04 8.59 1.79
CA PHE A 11 3.55 7.57 2.68
C PHE A 11 2.47 6.55 3.05
N ILE A 12 2.93 5.36 3.44
CA ILE A 12 2.09 4.25 3.89
C ILE A 12 2.76 3.63 5.11
N ILE A 13 2.04 3.52 6.22
CA ILE A 13 2.47 2.74 7.39
C ILE A 13 1.62 1.48 7.43
N THR A 14 2.24 0.34 7.17
CA THR A 14 1.58 -0.97 7.21
C THR A 14 1.96 -1.69 8.49
N PRO A 15 1.03 -1.88 9.44
CA PRO A 15 1.31 -2.67 10.64
C PRO A 15 1.60 -4.14 10.28
N PRO A 16 2.12 -4.94 11.23
CA PRO A 16 2.16 -6.38 11.05
C PRO A 16 0.81 -6.93 10.55
N LEU A 17 0.85 -7.87 9.61
CA LEU A 17 -0.37 -8.52 9.08
C LEU A 17 -0.91 -9.61 10.03
N GLU A 18 -0.16 -9.92 11.10
CA GLU A 18 -0.59 -10.83 12.17
C GLU A 18 -1.70 -10.24 13.04
N GLU A 19 -2.45 -11.11 13.70
CA GLU A 19 -3.52 -10.71 14.61
C GLU A 19 -3.03 -10.48 16.06
N LYS A 20 -1.71 -10.56 16.30
CA LYS A 20 -1.13 -10.36 17.63
C LYS A 20 -1.41 -8.94 18.12
N ARG A 21 -2.02 -8.84 19.31
CA ARG A 21 -2.41 -7.55 19.93
C ARG A 21 -1.72 -7.26 21.26
N GLN A 22 -1.07 -8.27 21.83
CA GLN A 22 -0.37 -8.17 23.10
C GLN A 22 1.09 -8.49 22.85
N TYR A 23 1.96 -7.62 23.36
CA TYR A 23 3.41 -7.75 23.25
C TYR A 23 3.98 -7.66 24.65
N GLU A 24 4.84 -8.62 25.00
CA GLU A 24 5.57 -8.63 26.25
C GLU A 24 6.92 -7.92 26.10
N ARG A 25 7.57 -7.63 27.24
CA ARG A 25 8.89 -7.01 27.22
C ARG A 25 9.89 -7.94 26.53
N GLY A 26 10.53 -7.43 25.48
CA GLY A 26 11.50 -8.19 24.69
C GLY A 26 10.92 -8.73 23.39
N ASP A 27 9.59 -8.70 23.21
CA ASP A 27 8.97 -9.03 21.92
C ASP A 27 9.39 -8.03 20.84
N LEU A 28 9.53 -8.55 19.61
CA LEU A 28 9.76 -7.73 18.42
C LEU A 28 8.42 -7.35 17.79
N LEU A 29 8.30 -6.07 17.43
CA LEU A 29 7.20 -5.52 16.64
C LEU A 29 7.80 -4.92 15.37
N SER A 30 7.40 -5.44 14.21
CA SER A 30 7.90 -4.98 12.90
C SER A 30 6.76 -4.45 12.05
N PHE A 31 6.94 -3.27 11.46
CA PHE A 31 5.98 -2.67 10.53
C PHE A 31 6.72 -2.11 9.31
N GLN A 32 5.99 -1.86 8.23
CA GLN A 32 6.56 -1.33 7.00
C GLN A 32 6.21 0.14 6.81
N LEU A 33 7.18 0.90 6.28
CA LEU A 33 7.01 2.26 5.80
C LEU A 33 7.32 2.29 4.31
N VAL A 34 6.40 2.83 3.51
CA VAL A 34 6.67 3.19 2.12
C VAL A 34 6.68 4.71 2.02
N LEU A 35 7.72 5.28 1.42
CA LEU A 35 7.84 6.71 1.12
C LEU A 35 7.90 6.90 -0.41
N ILE A 36 7.22 7.93 -0.91
CA ILE A 36 7.00 8.11 -2.35
C ILE A 36 7.45 9.52 -2.77
N GLY A 37 8.23 9.60 -3.84
CA GLY A 37 8.73 10.85 -4.41
C GLY A 37 9.51 11.68 -3.39
N LYS A 38 9.29 13.00 -3.38
CA LYS A 38 9.91 13.95 -2.42
C LYS A 38 9.73 13.59 -0.94
N CYS A 39 8.82 12.69 -0.59
CA CYS A 39 8.66 12.25 0.79
C CYS A 39 9.84 11.40 1.29
N ILE A 40 10.63 10.82 0.38
CA ILE A 40 11.82 10.02 0.69
C ILE A 40 12.85 10.86 1.46
N ASP A 41 13.01 12.14 1.09
CA ASP A 41 13.92 13.07 1.77
C ASP A 41 13.56 13.29 3.25
N PHE A 42 12.32 12.98 3.64
CA PHE A 42 11.86 13.08 5.02
C PHE A 42 12.08 11.82 5.85
N LEU A 43 12.72 10.77 5.31
CA LEU A 43 13.04 9.54 6.04
C LEU A 43 13.70 9.80 7.41
N PRO A 44 14.71 10.70 7.56
CA PRO A 44 15.31 10.96 8.86
C PRO A 44 14.29 11.43 9.91
N TYR A 45 13.29 12.22 9.50
CA TYR A 45 12.24 12.70 10.39
C TYR A 45 11.26 11.60 10.78
N PHE A 46 10.96 10.65 9.87
CA PHE A 46 10.19 9.46 10.22
C PHE A 46 10.90 8.61 11.25
N ILE A 47 12.20 8.33 11.04
CA ILE A 47 13.02 7.55 11.98
C ILE A 47 13.04 8.21 13.35
N TYR A 48 13.32 9.53 13.39
CA TYR A 48 13.27 10.29 14.64
C TYR A 48 11.89 10.24 15.31
N THR A 49 10.82 10.41 14.55
CA THR A 49 9.44 10.33 15.07
C THR A 49 9.15 8.96 15.66
N PHE A 50 9.57 7.87 15.02
CA PHE A 50 9.37 6.52 15.53
C PHE A 50 10.21 6.23 16.79
N ASP A 51 11.40 6.81 16.93
CA ASP A 51 12.17 6.73 18.18
C ASP A 51 11.46 7.47 19.33
N GLU A 52 10.98 8.70 19.09
CA GLU A 52 10.27 9.49 20.10
C GLU A 52 8.92 8.87 20.51
N LEU A 53 8.17 8.31 19.55
CA LEU A 53 6.94 7.57 19.84
C LEU A 53 7.19 6.36 20.74
N GLY A 54 8.36 5.73 20.64
CA GLY A 54 8.78 4.65 21.54
C GLY A 54 8.88 5.09 23.00
N LYS A 55 9.34 6.33 23.23
CA LYS A 55 9.45 6.95 24.57
C LYS A 55 8.10 7.37 25.12
N MET A 56 7.21 7.87 24.26
CA MET A 56 5.85 8.25 24.64
C MET A 56 4.94 7.03 24.91
N GLY A 57 5.25 5.91 24.28
CA GLY A 57 4.51 4.66 24.35
C GLY A 57 3.31 4.62 23.39
N ILE A 58 2.94 3.40 22.99
CA ILE A 58 1.86 3.13 22.04
C ILE A 58 0.79 2.18 22.63
N GLY A 59 -0.39 2.17 22.01
CA GLY A 59 -1.50 1.33 22.46
C GLY A 59 -2.24 1.89 23.68
N LYS A 60 -3.17 1.09 24.21
CA LYS A 60 -4.05 1.48 25.32
C LYS A 60 -3.27 1.78 26.61
N ASP A 61 -2.26 0.96 26.90
CA ASP A 61 -1.49 1.02 28.14
C ASP A 61 -0.18 1.82 27.98
N ARG A 62 -0.02 2.52 26.84
CA ARG A 62 1.20 3.28 26.49
C ARG A 62 2.48 2.48 26.68
N GLY A 63 2.49 1.24 26.16
CA GLY A 63 3.67 0.40 26.17
C GLY A 63 4.83 1.07 25.43
N GLY A 64 5.94 1.29 26.12
CA GLY A 64 7.15 1.84 25.51
C GLY A 64 7.85 0.82 24.62
N TYR A 65 8.55 1.30 23.59
CA TYR A 65 9.42 0.48 22.75
C TYR A 65 10.69 1.25 22.39
N GLN A 66 11.67 0.53 21.84
CA GLN A 66 12.88 1.12 21.27
C GLN A 66 12.93 0.78 19.78
N LEU A 67 13.18 1.79 18.93
CA LEU A 67 13.44 1.54 17.52
C LEU A 67 14.82 0.88 17.38
N ARG A 68 14.83 -0.43 17.09
CA ARG A 68 16.06 -1.24 17.03
C ARG A 68 16.83 -1.07 15.74
N GLU A 69 16.13 -1.17 14.62
CA GLU A 69 16.72 -1.16 13.29
C GLU A 69 15.71 -0.68 12.26
N VAL A 70 16.22 -0.13 11.15
CA VAL A 70 15.45 0.13 9.94
C VAL A 70 16.17 -0.56 8.80
N ARG A 71 15.42 -1.35 8.03
CA ARG A 71 15.93 -2.06 6.86
C ARG A 71 15.25 -1.53 5.61
N PHE A 72 16.05 -1.17 4.61
CA PHE A 72 15.59 -0.93 3.25
C PHE A 72 15.29 -2.26 2.57
N LEU A 73 14.12 -2.38 1.94
CA LEU A 73 13.67 -3.60 1.28
C LEU A 73 13.72 -3.40 -0.23
N HIS A 74 14.74 -3.95 -0.87
CA HIS A 74 14.86 -3.93 -2.33
C HIS A 74 14.06 -5.09 -2.95
N PRO A 75 13.26 -4.87 -4.02
CA PRO A 75 12.45 -5.91 -4.64
C PRO A 75 13.23 -7.15 -5.11
N THR A 76 14.50 -6.97 -5.50
CA THR A 76 15.32 -8.04 -6.09
C THR A 76 16.66 -8.28 -5.41
N GLU A 77 17.11 -7.37 -4.54
CA GLU A 77 18.45 -7.42 -3.93
C GLU A 77 18.40 -7.79 -2.45
N GLY A 78 17.20 -8.00 -1.90
CA GLY A 78 17.00 -8.36 -0.51
C GLY A 78 16.87 -7.15 0.40
N GLU A 79 17.30 -7.31 1.64
CA GLU A 79 17.21 -6.28 2.67
C GLU A 79 18.59 -5.74 3.07
N GLU A 80 18.67 -4.42 3.26
CA GLU A 80 19.87 -3.73 3.73
C GLU A 80 19.53 -2.95 5.00
N MET A 81 20.32 -3.09 6.06
CA MET A 81 20.14 -2.29 7.27
C MET A 81 20.64 -0.86 7.04
N ILE A 82 19.75 0.12 7.14
CA ILE A 82 20.06 1.54 6.92
C ILE A 82 20.13 2.35 8.21
N TYR A 83 19.63 1.81 9.33
CA TYR A 83 19.74 2.43 10.66
C TYR A 83 19.78 1.35 11.73
N SER A 84 20.54 1.59 12.80
CA SER A 84 20.55 0.76 14.02
C SER A 84 20.62 1.63 15.27
N ASP A 85 20.01 1.17 16.36
CA ASP A 85 20.07 1.79 17.68
C ASP A 85 21.47 1.81 18.31
N ARG A 86 22.39 0.96 17.83
CA ARG A 86 23.78 0.87 18.32
C ARG A 86 24.58 2.10 17.93
N ASP A 87 24.58 2.40 16.64
CA ASP A 87 25.41 3.47 16.08
C ASP A 87 24.61 4.77 15.92
N LYS A 88 23.27 4.69 15.90
CA LYS A 88 22.32 5.80 15.68
C LYS A 88 22.62 6.64 14.43
N ILE A 89 23.23 6.00 13.44
CA ILE A 89 23.56 6.59 12.14
C ILE A 89 22.58 6.06 11.11
N LEU A 90 22.05 6.98 10.30
CA LEU A 90 21.29 6.64 9.10
C LEU A 90 22.24 6.62 7.90
N HIS A 91 22.32 5.47 7.24
CA HIS A 91 23.02 5.32 5.98
C HIS A 91 22.05 5.62 4.83
N THR A 92 22.33 6.66 4.06
CA THR A 92 21.47 7.13 2.95
C THR A 92 21.94 6.66 1.57
N HIS A 93 22.78 5.63 1.51
CA HIS A 93 23.31 5.09 0.25
C HIS A 93 22.29 4.25 -0.53
N PHE A 94 21.05 4.14 -0.05
CA PHE A 94 20.00 3.40 -0.75
C PHE A 94 19.48 4.19 -1.96
N LYS A 95 19.24 3.49 -3.06
CA LYS A 95 18.63 4.06 -4.26
C LYS A 95 17.11 3.91 -4.19
N ALA A 96 16.39 4.99 -4.49
CA ALA A 96 14.93 4.93 -4.59
C ALA A 96 14.52 3.95 -5.70
N ILE A 97 13.61 3.03 -5.36
CA ILE A 97 13.06 2.02 -6.27
C ILE A 97 12.26 2.74 -7.37
N GLN A 98 12.63 2.48 -8.61
CA GLN A 98 11.91 2.92 -9.79
C GLN A 98 10.94 1.82 -10.28
N VAL A 99 10.00 2.17 -11.16
CA VAL A 99 9.05 1.19 -11.70
C VAL A 99 9.76 0.10 -12.49
N GLU A 100 10.88 0.44 -13.13
CA GLU A 100 11.71 -0.48 -13.92
C GLU A 100 12.43 -1.53 -13.05
N ASP A 101 12.66 -1.21 -11.77
CA ASP A 101 13.24 -2.14 -10.80
C ASP A 101 12.23 -3.21 -10.36
N LEU A 102 10.93 -2.97 -10.60
CA LEU A 102 9.86 -3.93 -10.36
C LEU A 102 9.85 -4.97 -11.48
N LYS A 103 10.61 -6.05 -11.28
CA LYS A 103 10.56 -7.18 -12.22
C LYS A 103 9.15 -7.78 -12.24
N PRO A 104 8.54 -7.97 -13.41
CA PRO A 104 7.33 -8.78 -13.48
C PRO A 104 7.70 -10.18 -13.00
N LEU A 105 6.93 -10.74 -12.07
CA LEU A 105 6.95 -12.19 -11.92
C LEU A 105 6.53 -12.82 -13.26
N ILE A 106 6.88 -14.07 -13.48
CA ILE A 106 6.34 -14.80 -14.64
C ILE A 106 4.84 -14.92 -14.41
N PHE A 107 4.05 -14.21 -15.22
CA PHE A 107 2.60 -14.21 -15.12
C PHE A 107 1.96 -14.63 -16.43
N SER A 108 0.82 -15.29 -16.32
CA SER A 108 -0.07 -15.48 -17.46
C SER A 108 -0.57 -14.11 -17.93
N PRO A 109 -0.44 -13.76 -19.22
CA PRO A 109 -1.00 -12.52 -19.74
C PRO A 109 -2.54 -12.53 -19.75
N LEU A 110 -3.16 -13.69 -19.50
CA LEU A 110 -4.60 -13.92 -19.62
C LEU A 110 -5.32 -14.11 -18.29
N ILE A 111 -4.62 -14.45 -17.21
CA ILE A 111 -5.21 -14.69 -15.90
C ILE A 111 -4.44 -13.92 -14.83
N LEU A 112 -5.17 -13.17 -14.01
CA LEU A 112 -4.62 -12.41 -12.90
C LEU A 112 -5.25 -12.88 -11.60
N HIS A 113 -4.43 -13.38 -10.68
CA HIS A 113 -4.86 -13.75 -9.34
C HIS A 113 -4.37 -12.71 -8.33
N LEU A 114 -5.29 -12.06 -7.61
CA LEU A 114 -4.96 -11.09 -6.56
C LEU A 114 -5.43 -11.57 -5.19
N ASN A 115 -4.65 -11.28 -4.16
CA ASN A 115 -5.04 -11.44 -2.76
C ASN A 115 -4.97 -10.10 -2.03
N PHE A 116 -6.11 -9.60 -1.56
CA PHE A 116 -6.20 -8.40 -0.73
C PHE A 116 -5.91 -8.73 0.73
N LEU A 117 -4.69 -8.38 1.16
CA LEU A 117 -4.15 -8.66 2.49
C LEU A 117 -4.67 -7.74 3.58
N THR A 118 -5.18 -6.56 3.21
CA THR A 118 -5.74 -5.59 4.14
C THR A 118 -7.05 -5.03 3.59
N PRO A 119 -7.95 -4.51 4.44
CA PRO A 119 -9.26 -4.03 4.01
C PRO A 119 -9.16 -3.03 2.87
N THR A 120 -9.73 -3.40 1.71
CA THR A 120 -9.62 -2.63 0.47
C THR A 120 -10.93 -1.91 0.19
N ARG A 121 -10.84 -0.58 0.06
CA ARG A 121 -11.99 0.33 0.03
C ARG A 121 -12.01 1.12 -1.26
N LEU A 122 -12.72 0.58 -2.26
CA LEU A 122 -12.77 1.14 -3.60
C LEU A 122 -14.10 1.85 -3.82
N LYS A 123 -14.05 3.09 -4.31
CA LYS A 123 -15.24 3.85 -4.69
C LYS A 123 -15.60 3.58 -6.14
N TYR A 124 -16.87 3.33 -6.39
CA TYR A 124 -17.48 3.38 -7.71
C TYR A 124 -18.90 3.93 -7.57
N ASP A 125 -19.25 4.91 -8.41
CA ASP A 125 -20.54 5.61 -8.35
C ASP A 125 -20.94 6.09 -6.94
N GLU A 126 -19.99 6.73 -6.24
CA GLU A 126 -20.09 7.19 -4.83
C GLU A 126 -20.28 6.12 -3.74
N HIS A 127 -20.53 4.86 -4.11
CA HIS A 127 -20.73 3.75 -3.18
C HIS A 127 -19.50 2.83 -3.08
N LEU A 128 -19.46 2.05 -1.99
CA LEU A 128 -18.53 0.93 -1.83
C LEU A 128 -19.21 -0.30 -2.44
N SER A 129 -18.63 -0.88 -3.48
CA SER A 129 -19.21 -2.05 -4.15
C SER A 129 -18.81 -3.35 -3.43
N PRO A 130 -19.76 -4.24 -3.07
CA PRO A 130 -19.44 -5.58 -2.58
C PRO A 130 -18.92 -6.49 -3.70
N PHE A 131 -19.24 -6.18 -4.95
CA PHE A 131 -18.74 -6.87 -6.14
C PHE A 131 -17.60 -6.08 -6.76
N LEU A 132 -16.43 -6.69 -6.85
CA LEU A 132 -15.24 -6.03 -7.39
C LEU A 132 -15.06 -6.37 -8.88
N GLU A 133 -15.46 -5.45 -9.75
CA GLU A 133 -15.07 -5.49 -11.16
C GLU A 133 -13.65 -4.93 -11.35
N PHE A 134 -12.91 -5.49 -12.30
CA PHE A 134 -11.51 -5.10 -12.53
C PHE A 134 -11.35 -3.61 -12.84
N HIS A 135 -12.26 -3.03 -13.64
CA HIS A 135 -12.19 -1.61 -13.97
C HIS A 135 -12.36 -0.69 -12.75
N ILE A 136 -13.00 -1.16 -11.67
CA ILE A 136 -13.16 -0.40 -10.42
C ILE A 136 -11.82 -0.34 -9.68
N LEU A 137 -11.15 -1.49 -9.54
CA LEU A 137 -9.79 -1.59 -9.00
C LEU A 137 -8.84 -0.68 -9.79
N PHE A 138 -8.80 -0.88 -11.11
CA PHE A 138 -7.85 -0.21 -11.96
C PHE A 138 -8.07 1.30 -12.03
N ARG A 139 -9.33 1.78 -12.02
CA ARG A 139 -9.63 3.22 -11.95
C ARG A 139 -9.13 3.88 -10.66
N ASN A 140 -9.30 3.21 -9.52
CA ASN A 140 -8.83 3.73 -8.24
C ASN A 140 -7.29 3.73 -8.17
N LEU A 141 -6.65 2.68 -8.70
CA LEU A 141 -5.20 2.56 -8.77
C LEU A 141 -4.59 3.62 -9.69
N LEU A 142 -5.07 3.71 -10.93
CA LEU A 142 -4.57 4.66 -11.92
C LEU A 142 -4.72 6.12 -11.46
N ARG A 143 -5.86 6.44 -10.82
CA ARG A 143 -6.06 7.76 -10.19
C ARG A 143 -5.03 8.02 -9.09
N ARG A 144 -4.73 7.04 -8.25
CA ARG A 144 -3.74 7.18 -7.17
C ARG A 144 -2.33 7.38 -7.74
N ILE A 145 -1.93 6.59 -8.72
CA ILE A 145 -0.62 6.69 -9.40
C ILE A 145 -0.46 8.09 -10.02
N SER A 146 -1.45 8.53 -10.81
CA SER A 146 -1.47 9.86 -11.42
C SER A 146 -1.31 10.99 -10.40
N LEU A 147 -2.03 10.91 -9.27
CA LEU A 147 -1.96 11.91 -8.22
C LEU A 147 -0.63 11.91 -7.47
N LEU A 148 -0.06 10.73 -7.21
CA LEU A 148 1.24 10.61 -6.55
C LEU A 148 2.35 11.15 -7.45
N SER A 149 2.34 10.75 -8.73
CA SER A 149 3.29 11.20 -9.76
C SER A 149 3.27 12.73 -9.87
N TYR A 150 2.09 13.33 -10.04
CA TYR A 150 1.96 14.78 -10.20
C TYR A 150 2.39 15.57 -8.97
N PHE A 151 1.90 15.22 -7.78
CA PHE A 151 2.11 16.05 -6.58
C PHE A 151 3.43 15.79 -5.84
N HIS A 152 4.02 14.59 -6.00
CA HIS A 152 5.17 14.16 -5.21
C HIS A 152 6.37 13.73 -6.04
N CYS A 153 6.20 13.33 -7.30
CA CYS A 153 7.30 13.01 -8.20
C CYS A 153 7.60 14.14 -9.21
N GLY A 154 6.69 15.10 -9.38
CA GLY A 154 6.88 16.22 -10.32
C GLY A 154 6.65 15.86 -11.78
N GLU A 155 5.97 14.73 -12.04
CA GLU A 155 5.71 14.21 -13.37
C GLU A 155 4.20 14.09 -13.61
N GLU A 156 3.75 14.34 -14.84
CA GLU A 156 2.38 14.01 -15.24
C GLU A 156 2.37 12.64 -15.89
N LEU A 157 1.44 11.78 -15.49
CA LEU A 157 1.27 10.47 -16.08
C LEU A 157 0.66 10.59 -17.48
N ASP A 158 1.51 10.53 -18.51
CA ASP A 158 1.12 10.64 -19.92
C ASP A 158 0.56 9.32 -20.46
N VAL A 159 -0.73 9.08 -20.21
CA VAL A 159 -1.44 7.86 -20.64
C VAL A 159 -2.86 8.19 -21.08
N ASP A 160 -3.41 7.43 -22.03
CA ASP A 160 -4.83 7.52 -22.36
C ASP A 160 -5.67 6.80 -21.29
N PHE A 161 -6.05 7.55 -20.26
CA PHE A 161 -6.92 7.08 -19.18
C PHE A 161 -8.20 6.44 -19.72
N LYS A 162 -8.83 7.06 -20.72
CA LYS A 162 -10.13 6.58 -21.22
C LYS A 162 -9.95 5.22 -21.89
N ALA A 163 -8.97 5.10 -22.79
CA ALA A 163 -8.69 3.85 -23.48
C ALA A 163 -8.30 2.73 -22.50
N LEU A 164 -7.46 3.02 -21.48
CA LEU A 164 -7.10 2.03 -20.47
C LEU A 164 -8.31 1.57 -19.64
N ILE A 165 -9.17 2.49 -19.21
CA ILE A 165 -10.40 2.13 -18.47
C ILE A 165 -11.36 1.33 -19.36
N ASP A 166 -11.51 1.67 -20.63
CA ASP A 166 -12.39 0.93 -21.54
C ASP A 166 -11.87 -0.47 -21.84
N ARG A 167 -10.54 -0.69 -21.88
CA ARG A 167 -9.94 -2.03 -21.90
C ARG A 167 -10.19 -2.77 -20.59
N ALA A 168 -10.05 -2.10 -19.44
CA ALA A 168 -10.24 -2.71 -18.13
C ALA A 168 -11.67 -3.24 -17.91
N LYS A 169 -12.69 -2.61 -18.55
CA LYS A 169 -14.08 -3.11 -18.53
C LYS A 169 -14.26 -4.46 -19.23
N LYS A 170 -13.33 -4.86 -20.10
CA LYS A 170 -13.40 -6.14 -20.83
C LYS A 170 -12.87 -7.31 -20.00
N ILE A 171 -12.17 -7.03 -18.91
CA ILE A 171 -11.64 -8.03 -17.99
C ILE A 171 -12.78 -8.60 -17.15
N LYS A 172 -12.90 -9.92 -17.12
CA LYS A 172 -13.97 -10.64 -16.42
C LYS A 172 -13.49 -11.14 -15.07
N VAL A 173 -14.41 -11.26 -14.12
CA VAL A 173 -14.19 -11.99 -12.87
C VAL A 173 -14.50 -13.47 -13.12
N ILE A 174 -13.54 -14.35 -12.86
CA ILE A 174 -13.74 -15.81 -12.93
C ILE A 174 -14.24 -16.32 -11.58
N ARG A 175 -13.59 -15.88 -10.51
CA ARG A 175 -13.84 -16.33 -9.14
C ARG A 175 -13.57 -15.18 -8.18
N SER A 176 -14.38 -15.06 -7.14
CA SER A 176 -14.21 -14.06 -6.08
C SER A 176 -14.53 -14.70 -4.74
N ASP A 177 -13.50 -14.85 -3.91
CA ASP A 177 -13.61 -15.25 -2.51
C ASP A 177 -13.44 -14.03 -1.57
N LEU A 178 -13.75 -12.84 -2.10
CA LEU A 178 -13.73 -11.60 -1.35
C LEU A 178 -14.83 -11.60 -0.30
N ARG A 179 -14.46 -11.18 0.91
CA ARG A 179 -15.38 -10.94 2.01
C ARG A 179 -15.23 -9.53 2.54
N TRP A 180 -16.31 -8.98 3.06
CA TRP A 180 -16.26 -7.74 3.80
C TRP A 180 -15.68 -8.01 5.19
N PHE A 181 -14.59 -7.33 5.54
CA PHE A 181 -14.02 -7.34 6.88
C PHE A 181 -14.35 -6.01 7.55
N ASP A 182 -15.18 -6.05 8.59
CA ASP A 182 -15.47 -4.88 9.41
C ASP A 182 -14.34 -4.63 10.41
N TRP A 183 -13.79 -3.42 10.35
CA TRP A 183 -12.76 -2.97 11.27
C TRP A 183 -13.08 -1.56 11.77
N GLU A 184 -12.97 -1.37 13.09
CA GLU A 184 -13.15 -0.07 13.74
C GLU A 184 -11.84 0.41 14.34
N ARG A 185 -11.52 1.69 14.14
CA ARG A 185 -10.43 2.38 14.84
C ARG A 185 -10.97 3.58 15.60
N TYR A 186 -10.54 3.79 16.83
CA TYR A 186 -10.84 5.02 17.56
C TYR A 186 -9.88 6.14 17.14
N SER A 187 -10.43 7.28 16.71
CA SER A 187 -9.66 8.48 16.35
C SER A 187 -9.59 9.42 17.54
N ASN A 188 -8.41 9.53 18.16
CA ASN A 188 -8.21 10.47 19.28
C ASN A 188 -8.35 11.94 18.87
N ARG A 189 -8.04 12.28 17.60
CA ARG A 189 -8.16 13.65 17.09
C ARG A 189 -9.61 14.10 16.93
N GLN A 190 -10.50 13.17 16.58
CA GLN A 190 -11.91 13.46 16.26
C GLN A 190 -12.89 12.83 17.26
N SER A 191 -12.38 12.20 18.32
CA SER A 191 -13.14 11.46 19.35
C SER A 191 -14.26 10.57 18.79
N THR A 192 -13.99 9.89 17.67
CA THR A 192 -14.98 9.09 16.93
C THR A 192 -14.41 7.75 16.48
N LYS A 193 -15.27 6.74 16.39
CA LYS A 193 -14.94 5.45 15.78
C LYS A 193 -14.99 5.57 14.26
N MET A 194 -13.85 5.36 13.62
CA MET A 194 -13.70 5.32 12.18
C MET A 194 -14.04 3.91 11.67
N LYS A 195 -14.97 3.82 10.72
CA LYS A 195 -15.20 2.59 9.95
C LYS A 195 -14.08 2.42 8.91
N MET A 196 -13.21 1.45 9.18
CA MET A 196 -12.04 1.09 8.39
C MET A 196 -12.24 -0.22 7.62
N GLY A 197 -13.44 -0.79 7.66
CA GLY A 197 -13.76 -2.02 6.95
C GLY A 197 -13.71 -1.90 5.43
N GLY A 198 -13.52 -3.04 4.76
CA GLY A 198 -13.30 -3.16 3.32
C GLY A 198 -13.19 -4.62 2.86
N LEU A 199 -12.98 -4.82 1.57
CA LEU A 199 -12.83 -6.15 0.96
C LEU A 199 -11.46 -6.76 1.31
N VAL A 200 -11.45 -8.03 1.70
CA VAL A 200 -10.24 -8.85 1.91
C VAL A 200 -10.44 -10.23 1.27
N GLY A 201 -9.35 -10.91 0.91
CA GLY A 201 -9.37 -12.24 0.30
C GLY A 201 -8.97 -12.23 -1.17
N GLU A 202 -9.28 -13.33 -1.86
CA GLU A 202 -8.77 -13.62 -3.20
C GLU A 202 -9.79 -13.33 -4.31
N ILE A 203 -9.29 -12.91 -5.47
CA ILE A 203 -10.09 -12.71 -6.68
C ILE A 203 -9.27 -13.08 -7.92
N LEU A 204 -9.91 -13.80 -8.84
CA LEU A 204 -9.34 -14.27 -10.09
C LEU A 204 -10.02 -13.56 -11.27
N PHE A 205 -9.23 -12.97 -12.14
CA PHE A 205 -9.70 -12.27 -13.34
C PHE A 205 -9.18 -12.92 -14.63
N GLU A 206 -9.93 -12.77 -15.72
CA GLU A 206 -9.59 -13.21 -17.07
C GLU A 206 -9.60 -12.05 -18.07
N GLY A 207 -8.57 -11.99 -18.92
CA GLY A 207 -8.47 -11.09 -20.07
C GLY A 207 -7.04 -10.61 -20.30
N ASP A 208 -6.84 -9.65 -21.22
CA ASP A 208 -5.49 -9.15 -21.53
C ASP A 208 -4.96 -8.21 -20.43
N PHE A 209 -4.05 -8.71 -19.60
CA PHE A 209 -3.44 -7.96 -18.50
C PHE A 209 -2.18 -7.18 -18.87
N LYS A 210 -1.59 -7.45 -20.05
CA LYS A 210 -0.36 -6.81 -20.49
C LYS A 210 -0.36 -5.28 -20.34
N PRO A 211 -1.42 -4.53 -20.72
CA PRO A 211 -1.42 -3.07 -20.56
C PRO A 211 -1.56 -2.58 -19.11
N PHE A 212 -1.92 -3.46 -18.16
CA PHE A 212 -2.19 -3.09 -16.77
C PHE A 212 -1.03 -3.46 -15.82
N MET A 213 -0.15 -4.37 -16.23
CA MET A 213 0.89 -4.95 -15.36
C MET A 213 1.79 -3.93 -14.67
N PRO A 214 2.35 -2.90 -15.34
CA PRO A 214 3.21 -1.92 -14.66
C PRO A 214 2.50 -1.22 -13.48
N TYR A 215 1.23 -0.89 -13.66
CA TYR A 215 0.42 -0.25 -12.62
C TYR A 215 0.09 -1.23 -11.49
N LEU A 216 -0.27 -2.47 -11.84
CA LEU A 216 -0.61 -3.51 -10.86
C LEU A 216 0.60 -3.88 -9.99
N LEU A 217 1.78 -3.98 -10.57
CA LEU A 217 3.03 -4.21 -9.83
C LEU A 217 3.32 -3.05 -8.87
N LEU A 218 3.25 -1.82 -9.35
CA LEU A 218 3.41 -0.65 -8.50
C LEU A 218 2.37 -0.62 -7.35
N GLY A 219 1.14 -1.03 -7.64
CA GLY A 219 0.03 -1.08 -6.69
C GLY A 219 0.23 -2.05 -5.51
N GLU A 220 1.05 -3.09 -5.65
CA GLU A 220 1.43 -3.97 -4.51
C GLU A 220 2.18 -3.17 -3.42
N TYR A 221 2.96 -2.16 -3.83
CA TYR A 221 3.75 -1.32 -2.93
C TYR A 221 2.99 -0.07 -2.48
N ILE A 222 2.28 0.60 -3.39
CA ILE A 222 1.62 1.87 -3.08
C ILE A 222 0.19 1.72 -2.55
N HIS A 223 -0.34 0.48 -2.52
CA HIS A 223 -1.70 0.13 -2.14
C HIS A 223 -2.76 0.83 -3.01
N VAL A 224 -4.04 0.48 -2.81
CA VAL A 224 -5.15 1.04 -3.60
C VAL A 224 -6.38 1.41 -2.75
N GLY A 225 -7.07 2.47 -3.16
CA GLY A 225 -8.33 2.89 -2.54
C GLY A 225 -8.15 3.86 -1.38
N LYS A 226 -9.08 3.82 -0.42
CA LYS A 226 -9.12 4.76 0.71
C LYS A 226 -8.37 4.25 1.93
N GLY A 227 -7.66 5.17 2.60
CA GLY A 227 -6.97 4.90 3.87
C GLY A 227 -5.61 4.22 3.71
N THR A 228 -5.00 4.32 2.52
CA THR A 228 -3.70 3.70 2.23
C THR A 228 -2.59 4.16 3.18
N SER A 229 -2.61 5.39 3.68
CA SER A 229 -1.63 5.86 4.67
C SER A 229 -1.64 5.06 5.98
N PHE A 230 -2.75 4.36 6.27
CA PHE A 230 -2.92 3.47 7.41
C PHE A 230 -2.73 1.98 7.05
N GLY A 231 -2.10 1.69 5.90
CA GLY A 231 -1.82 0.33 5.47
C GLY A 231 -3.01 -0.38 4.79
N LEU A 232 -4.15 0.28 4.62
CA LEU A 232 -5.30 -0.29 3.90
C LEU A 232 -5.03 -0.42 2.40
N GLY A 233 -5.76 -1.30 1.72
CA GLY A 233 -5.65 -1.44 0.26
C GLY A 233 -4.44 -2.22 -0.23
N LYS A 234 -3.71 -2.89 0.66
CA LYS A 234 -2.60 -3.77 0.30
C LYS A 234 -3.13 -5.02 -0.38
N TYR A 235 -2.55 -5.36 -1.53
CA TYR A 235 -2.76 -6.64 -2.19
C TYR A 235 -1.43 -7.23 -2.63
N LYS A 236 -1.46 -8.52 -2.96
CA LYS A 236 -0.39 -9.19 -3.71
C LYS A 236 -0.91 -9.82 -4.98
N ILE A 237 -0.07 -9.84 -6.01
CA ILE A 237 -0.30 -10.67 -7.19
C ILE A 237 0.20 -12.08 -6.85
N LEU A 238 -0.67 -13.06 -6.97
CA LEU A 238 -0.33 -14.46 -6.75
C LEU A 238 0.11 -15.09 -8.07
N ASN A 239 1.25 -15.78 -8.04
CA ASN A 239 1.65 -16.61 -9.17
C ASN A 239 0.63 -17.75 -9.30
N LEU A 240 0.07 -17.90 -10.50
CA LEU A 240 -0.52 -19.16 -10.90
C LEU A 240 0.68 -20.07 -11.14
N GLY A 241 0.90 -21.01 -10.24
CA GLY A 241 2.02 -21.94 -10.32
C GLY A 241 2.14 -22.54 -11.73
N SER A 242 3.39 -22.60 -12.20
CA SER A 242 3.86 -23.56 -13.20
C SER A 242 3.40 -24.98 -12.92
#